data_AF-A0A942I6W4-F1
#
_entry.id   AF-A0A942I6W4-F1
#
_cell.length_a   1.000
_cell.length_b   1.000
_cell.length_c   1.000
_cell.angle_alpha   90.00
_cell.angle_beta   90.00
_cell.angle_gamma   90.00
#
_symmetry.space_group_name_H-M   'P 1'
#
loop_
_entity.id
_entity.type
_entity.pdbx_description
1 polymer ?
#
loop_
_entity_poly.entity_id
_entity_poly.type
_entity_poly.pdbx_seq_one_letter_code
_entity_poly.pdbx_strand_id
1 'polypeptide(L)'
;MPLKLHIAYRPIINNIEEIGHRDLGLRPIHHQKESRTEGHLFISVLAYHLLNAIELQLRQEGDTRRWSTIITVLSTHQRSTVTLTDSLGKIHHIRLSGTPEAAHQDIYHKLNIKQLPRKQISYVATRL
;
A
#
# COMPACT_ATOMS: atom_id res chain seq x y z
N MET A 1 2.22 -32.87 -15.23
CA MET A 1 2.96 -31.63 -15.60
C MET A 1 3.04 -30.74 -14.36
N PRO A 2 4.20 -30.17 -14.01
CA PRO A 2 4.33 -29.38 -12.78
C PRO A 2 3.61 -28.04 -12.94
N LEU A 3 2.76 -27.70 -11.96
CA LEU A 3 2.16 -26.37 -11.84
C LEU A 3 3.29 -25.34 -11.75
N LYS A 4 3.36 -24.40 -12.70
CA LYS A 4 4.22 -23.21 -12.55
C LYS A 4 3.58 -22.30 -11.51
N LEU A 5 4.14 -22.29 -10.31
CA LEU A 5 3.74 -21.44 -9.20
C LEU A 5 4.64 -20.20 -9.17
N HIS A 6 4.06 -19.01 -9.31
CA HIS A 6 4.78 -17.76 -9.11
C HIS A 6 4.11 -16.98 -7.97
N ILE A 7 4.89 -16.66 -6.94
CA ILE A 7 4.44 -15.90 -5.77
C ILE A 7 5.14 -14.55 -5.78
N ALA A 8 4.36 -13.47 -5.85
CA ALA A 8 4.86 -12.12 -5.71
C ALA A 8 4.40 -11.53 -4.38
N TYR A 9 5.34 -11.06 -3.56
CA TYR A 9 5.09 -10.37 -2.30
C TYR A 9 5.07 -8.87 -2.54
N ARG A 10 4.03 -8.18 -2.05
CA ARG A 10 3.94 -6.71 -2.09
C ARG A 10 3.44 -6.20 -0.75
N PRO A 11 4.02 -5.14 -0.16
CA PRO A 11 3.43 -4.46 1.00
C PRO A 11 1.95 -4.13 0.74
N ILE A 12 1.10 -4.26 1.76
CA ILE A 12 -0.33 -3.88 1.66
C ILE A 12 -0.45 -2.38 1.42
N ILE A 13 0.42 -1.61 2.08
CA ILE A 13 0.67 -0.21 1.77
C ILE A 13 1.70 -0.11 0.64
N ASN A 14 1.27 -0.30 -0.61
CA ASN A 14 2.04 0.25 -1.72
C ASN A 14 1.72 1.75 -1.84
N ASN A 15 2.75 2.57 -2.06
CA ASN A 15 2.69 4.01 -2.35
C ASN A 15 2.45 4.96 -1.15
N ILE A 16 3.09 4.72 0.00
CA ILE A 16 3.24 5.76 1.04
C ILE A 16 4.72 6.10 1.32
N GLU A 17 5.67 5.26 0.89
CA GLU A 17 7.09 5.62 0.96
C GLU A 17 7.43 6.89 0.15
N GLU A 18 6.67 7.21 -0.89
CA GLU A 18 6.76 8.50 -1.60
C GLU A 18 6.28 9.70 -0.77
N ILE A 19 5.41 9.47 0.21
CA ILE A 19 4.84 10.51 1.08
C ILE A 19 5.74 10.73 2.32
N GLY A 20 6.51 9.72 2.72
CA GLY A 20 7.09 9.65 4.06
C GLY A 20 8.58 9.96 4.22
N HIS A 21 9.38 10.04 3.14
CA HIS A 21 10.82 10.23 3.31
C HIS A 21 11.41 11.29 2.37
N ARG A 22 11.55 12.50 2.95
CA ARG A 22 12.24 13.73 2.50
C ARG A 22 11.33 14.68 1.69
N ASP A 23 10.91 15.77 2.32
CA ASP A 23 10.47 17.02 1.69
C ASP A 23 9.49 16.92 0.51
N LEU A 24 8.19 16.72 0.75
CA LEU A 24 7.10 17.08 -0.21
C LEU A 24 7.30 16.66 -1.69
N GLY A 25 8.18 15.71 -1.99
CA GLY A 25 8.50 15.27 -3.35
C GLY A 25 8.71 16.38 -4.38
N LEU A 26 9.10 17.61 -4.01
CA LEU A 26 9.50 18.62 -4.99
C LEU A 26 10.91 18.28 -5.47
N ARG A 27 11.06 17.19 -6.22
CA ARG A 27 12.15 17.10 -7.18
C ARG A 27 12.03 18.34 -8.06
N PRO A 28 13.07 19.18 -8.18
CA PRO A 28 13.02 20.32 -9.08
C PRO A 28 12.65 19.82 -10.47
N ILE A 29 11.42 20.09 -10.91
CA ILE A 29 10.97 19.80 -12.26
C ILE A 29 11.59 20.90 -13.10
N HIS A 30 12.83 20.71 -13.55
CA HIS A 30 13.36 21.50 -14.65
C HIS A 30 12.39 21.30 -15.83
N HIS A 31 11.71 22.40 -16.18
CA HIS A 31 10.46 22.48 -16.94
C HIS A 31 10.29 21.48 -18.08
N GLN A 32 9.24 20.65 -18.03
CA GLN A 32 8.61 20.08 -19.23
C GLN A 32 7.08 19.91 -19.03
N LYS A 33 6.33 20.92 -19.52
CA LYS A 33 4.86 21.01 -19.67
C LYS A 33 4.07 21.43 -18.41
N GLU A 34 3.64 22.69 -18.43
CA GLU A 34 2.86 23.44 -17.42
C GLU A 34 1.72 22.63 -16.76
N SER A 35 0.97 21.86 -17.56
CA SER A 35 -0.15 21.02 -17.10
C SER A 35 0.24 19.90 -16.12
N ARG A 36 1.45 19.35 -16.21
CA ARG A 36 1.89 18.28 -15.29
C ARG A 36 2.31 18.85 -13.94
N THR A 37 2.89 20.05 -13.94
CA THR A 37 3.32 20.74 -12.73
C THR A 37 2.13 21.08 -11.83
N GLU A 38 1.00 21.51 -12.41
CA GLU A 38 -0.23 21.78 -11.66
C GLU A 38 -0.79 20.50 -11.00
N GLY A 39 -0.85 19.41 -11.75
CA GLY A 39 -1.27 18.11 -11.22
C GLY A 39 -0.35 17.61 -10.10
N HIS A 40 0.97 17.77 -10.24
CA HIS A 40 1.93 17.43 -9.18
C HIS A 40 1.73 18.27 -7.93
N LEU A 41 1.56 19.59 -8.06
CA LEU A 41 1.30 20.48 -6.92
C LEU A 41 0.00 20.08 -6.20
N PHE A 42 -1.06 19.82 -6.95
CA PHE A 42 -2.34 19.39 -6.40
C PHE A 42 -2.22 18.08 -5.60
N ILE A 43 -1.55 17.07 -6.17
CA ILE A 43 -1.35 15.77 -5.51
C ILE A 43 -0.45 15.93 -4.27
N SER A 44 0.60 16.76 -4.32
CA SER A 44 1.49 17.01 -3.18
C SER A 44 0.76 17.69 -2.01
N VAL A 45 -0.07 18.71 -2.28
CA VAL A 45 -0.87 19.39 -1.25
C VAL A 45 -1.89 18.43 -0.65
N LEU A 46 -2.56 17.63 -1.48
CA LEU A 46 -3.50 16.60 -1.01
C LEU A 46 -2.80 15.56 -0.12
N ALA A 47 -1.63 15.08 -0.53
CA ALA A 47 -0.84 14.13 0.24
C ALA A 47 -0.40 14.72 1.60
N TYR A 48 -0.01 15.99 1.63
CA TYR A 48 0.33 16.70 2.87
C TYR A 48 -0.86 16.79 3.84
N HIS A 49 -2.04 17.17 3.33
CA HIS A 49 -3.25 17.23 4.16
C HIS A 49 -3.65 15.84 4.67
N LEU A 50 -3.55 14.82 3.84
CA LEU A 50 -3.84 13.45 4.24
C LEU A 50 -2.86 12.97 5.33
N LEU A 51 -1.56 13.21 5.16
CA LEU A 51 -0.54 12.88 6.15
C LEU A 51 -0.82 13.58 7.49
N ASN A 52 -1.09 14.88 7.46
CA ASN A 52 -1.40 15.65 8.66
C ASN A 52 -2.67 15.17 9.35
N ALA A 53 -3.70 14.78 8.60
CA ALA A 53 -4.93 14.24 9.16
C ALA A 53 -4.66 12.90 9.88
N ILE A 54 -3.87 12.03 9.25
CA ILE A 54 -3.45 10.74 9.82
C ILE A 54 -2.62 10.94 11.08
N GLU A 55 -1.61 11.81 11.06
CA GLU A 55 -0.78 12.11 12.23
C GLU A 55 -1.60 12.73 13.37
N LEU A 56 -2.51 13.65 13.06
CA LEU A 56 -3.38 14.27 14.06
C LEU A 56 -4.24 13.23 14.76
N GLN A 57 -4.87 12.33 14.01
CA GLN A 57 -5.70 11.27 14.55
C GLN A 57 -4.87 10.32 15.44
N LEU A 58 -3.69 9.91 14.98
CA LEU A 58 -2.79 9.06 15.77
C LEU A 58 -2.37 9.72 17.08
N ARG A 59 -2.05 11.03 17.06
CA ARG A 59 -1.70 11.80 18.26
C ARG A 59 -2.88 11.93 19.24
N GLN A 60 -4.09 12.09 18.73
CA GLN A 60 -5.31 12.12 19.56
C GLN A 60 -5.52 10.78 20.28
N GLU A 61 -5.16 9.66 19.64
CA GLU A 61 -5.15 8.31 20.22
C GLU A 61 -3.83 7.98 20.99
N GLY A 62 -3.08 9.02 21.37
CA GLY A 62 -1.88 8.91 22.20
C GLY A 62 -0.65 8.30 21.52
N ASP A 63 -0.64 8.17 20.19
CA ASP A 63 0.53 7.71 19.44
C ASP A 63 1.43 8.89 19.02
N THR A 64 2.61 8.97 19.63
CA THR A 64 3.60 10.01 19.37
C THR A 64 4.77 9.52 18.50
N ARG A 65 4.67 8.34 17.90
CA ARG A 65 5.70 7.81 17.00
C ARG A 65 5.88 8.75 15.80
N ARG A 66 7.10 8.81 15.27
CA ARG A 66 7.36 9.50 14.00
C ARG A 66 6.70 8.74 12.87
N TRP A 67 6.18 9.45 11.86
CA TRP A 67 5.60 8.83 10.66
C TRP A 67 6.48 7.77 10.00
N SER A 68 7.79 8.01 9.92
CA SER A 68 8.78 7.06 9.42
C SER A 68 8.71 5.70 10.14
N THR A 69 8.52 5.72 11.46
CA THR A 69 8.39 4.52 12.29
C THR A 69 7.07 3.80 12.01
N ILE A 70 5.97 4.56 11.88
CA ILE A 70 4.65 4.01 11.59
C ILE A 70 4.63 3.32 10.22
N ILE A 71 5.24 3.95 9.21
CA ILE A 71 5.39 3.35 7.88
C ILE A 71 6.30 2.13 7.90
N THR A 72 7.40 2.17 8.66
CA THR A 72 8.27 1.00 8.81
C THR A 72 7.52 -0.19 9.44
N VAL A 73 6.67 0.05 10.43
CA VAL A 73 5.82 -1.00 11.00
C VAL A 73 4.86 -1.51 9.93
N LEU A 74 4.03 -0.63 9.36
CA LEU A 74 3.02 -1.00 8.37
C LEU A 74 3.59 -1.68 7.11
N SER A 75 4.84 -1.40 6.72
CA SER A 75 5.44 -1.95 5.50
C SER A 75 5.73 -3.45 5.62
N THR A 76 5.85 -3.96 6.86
CA THR A 76 5.99 -5.39 7.14
C THR A 76 4.69 -6.16 6.93
N HIS A 77 3.53 -5.50 6.92
CA HIS A 77 2.26 -6.12 6.59
C HIS A 77 2.11 -6.29 5.06
N GLN A 78 2.31 -7.50 4.56
CA GLN A 78 2.36 -7.80 3.12
C GLN A 78 1.12 -8.52 2.57
N ARG A 79 0.88 -8.31 1.28
CA ARG A 79 -0.09 -9.00 0.43
C ARG A 79 0.66 -9.79 -0.63
N SER A 80 0.40 -11.09 -0.67
CA SER A 80 0.94 -11.99 -1.69
C SER A 80 -0.04 -12.17 -2.83
N THR A 81 0.45 -12.19 -4.07
CA THR A 81 -0.31 -12.66 -5.23
C THR A 81 0.29 -13.97 -5.71
N VAL A 82 -0.50 -15.03 -5.64
CA VAL A 82 -0.14 -16.35 -6.14
C VAL A 82 -0.76 -16.52 -7.52
N THR A 83 0.06 -16.77 -8.53
CA THR A 83 -0.40 -17.09 -9.88
C THR A 83 -0.17 -18.58 -10.14
N LEU A 84 -1.23 -19.30 -10.49
CA LEU A 84 -1.19 -20.72 -10.82
C LEU A 84 -1.72 -20.94 -12.24
N THR A 85 -1.10 -21.83 -13.00
CA THR A 85 -1.66 -22.30 -14.27
C THR A 85 -2.15 -23.73 -14.10
N ASP A 86 -3.44 -23.98 -14.36
CA ASP A 86 -4.03 -25.31 -14.28
C ASP A 86 -3.67 -26.18 -15.50
N SER A 87 -4.03 -27.47 -15.45
CA SER A 87 -3.77 -28.42 -16.55
C SER A 87 -4.53 -28.11 -17.84
N LEU A 88 -5.53 -27.22 -17.78
CA LEU A 88 -6.31 -26.73 -18.92
C LEU A 88 -5.78 -25.39 -19.46
N GLY A 89 -4.65 -24.90 -18.94
CA GLY A 89 -4.02 -23.66 -19.38
C GLY A 89 -4.67 -22.37 -18.83
N LYS A 90 -5.60 -22.46 -17.87
CA LYS A 90 -6.20 -21.28 -17.23
C LYS A 90 -5.28 -20.74 -16.15
N ILE A 91 -5.18 -19.41 -16.08
CA ILE A 91 -4.37 -18.72 -15.08
C ILE A 91 -5.27 -18.28 -13.94
N HIS A 92 -4.99 -18.81 -12.75
CA HIS A 92 -5.61 -18.46 -11.49
C HIS A 92 -4.73 -17.48 -10.76
N HIS A 93 -5.23 -16.28 -10.50
CA HIS A 93 -4.57 -15.30 -9.67
C HIS A 93 -5.29 -15.22 -8.33
N ILE A 94 -4.59 -15.58 -7.26
CA ILE A 94 -5.09 -15.58 -5.89
C ILE A 94 -4.35 -14.49 -5.11
N ARG A 95 -5.08 -13.46 -4.67
CA ARG A 95 -4.50 -12.46 -3.74
C ARG A 95 -4.77 -12.86 -2.30
N LEU A 96 -3.71 -12.99 -1.51
CA LEU A 96 -3.73 -13.34 -0.10
C LEU A 96 -3.12 -12.20 0.71
N SER A 97 -3.86 -11.65 1.66
CA SER A 97 -3.29 -10.71 2.64
C SER A 97 -2.74 -11.49 3.83
N GLY A 98 -1.59 -11.07 4.35
CA GLY A 98 -1.06 -11.59 5.61
C GLY A 98 -1.98 -11.28 6.79
N THR A 99 -1.77 -11.97 7.91
CA THR A 99 -2.43 -11.64 9.17
C THR A 99 -1.70 -10.43 9.78
N PRO A 100 -2.40 -9.33 10.11
CA PRO A 100 -1.75 -8.20 10.76
C PRO A 100 -1.26 -8.61 12.16
N GLU A 101 0.03 -8.43 12.42
CA GLU A 101 0.61 -8.52 13.77
C GLU A 101 0.03 -7.47 14.74
N ALA A 102 0.26 -7.64 16.04
CA ALA A 102 -0.27 -6.76 17.08
C ALA A 102 0.04 -5.27 16.85
N ALA A 103 1.27 -4.96 16.39
CA ALA A 103 1.67 -3.59 16.08
C ALA A 103 0.87 -2.97 14.91
N HIS A 104 0.49 -3.78 13.91
CA HIS A 104 -0.39 -3.35 12.82
C HIS A 104 -1.82 -3.13 13.30
N GLN A 105 -2.32 -4.06 14.12
CA GLN A 105 -3.68 -3.98 14.65
C GLN A 105 -3.86 -2.74 15.53
N ASP A 106 -2.88 -2.41 16.37
CA ASP A 106 -2.84 -1.18 17.15
C ASP A 106 -2.99 0.05 16.25
N ILE A 107 -2.15 0.18 15.22
CA ILE A 107 -2.21 1.31 14.28
C ILE A 107 -3.57 1.36 13.56
N TYR A 108 -4.08 0.23 13.09
CA TYR A 108 -5.39 0.18 12.42
C TYR A 108 -6.54 0.56 13.35
N HIS A 109 -6.47 0.16 14.62
CA HIS A 109 -7.48 0.50 15.62
C HIS A 109 -7.50 2.01 15.88
N LYS A 110 -6.33 2.62 16.09
CA LYS A 110 -6.20 4.08 16.28
C LYS A 110 -6.66 4.88 15.06
N LEU A 111 -6.43 4.35 13.86
CA LEU A 111 -6.91 4.94 12.61
C LEU A 111 -8.40 4.63 12.32
N ASN A 112 -9.10 3.90 13.19
CA ASN A 112 -10.47 3.44 12.98
C ASN A 112 -10.68 2.70 11.64
N ILE A 113 -9.64 1.97 11.22
CA ILE A 113 -9.65 1.18 9.99
C ILE A 113 -10.20 -0.20 10.34
N LYS A 114 -11.34 -0.57 9.75
CA LYS A 114 -11.85 -1.94 9.83
C LYS A 114 -10.78 -2.89 9.30
N GLN A 115 -10.43 -3.91 10.10
CA GLN A 115 -9.46 -4.90 9.68
C GLN A 115 -9.82 -5.44 8.30
N LEU A 116 -8.88 -5.35 7.36
CA LEU A 116 -9.10 -5.79 5.99
C LEU A 116 -9.53 -7.26 6.04
N PRO A 117 -10.66 -7.63 5.41
CA PRO A 117 -11.03 -9.03 5.33
C PRO A 117 -9.88 -9.79 4.66
N ARG A 118 -9.67 -11.03 5.08
CA ARG A 118 -8.80 -12.02 4.40
C ARG A 118 -9.41 -12.33 3.03
N LYS A 119 -9.40 -11.33 2.14
CA LYS A 119 -10.16 -11.35 0.90
C LYS A 119 -9.33 -12.09 -0.13
N GLN A 120 -9.60 -13.39 -0.22
CA GLN A 120 -9.18 -14.22 -1.34
C GLN A 120 -10.00 -13.77 -2.56
N ILE A 121 -9.36 -13.07 -3.49
CA ILE A 121 -9.98 -12.81 -4.80
C ILE A 121 -9.27 -13.71 -5.80
N SER A 122 -10.02 -14.60 -6.42
CA SER A 122 -9.59 -15.47 -7.51
C SER A 122 -10.04 -14.87 -8.84
N TYR A 123 -9.09 -14.52 -9.71
CA TYR A 123 -9.39 -14.20 -11.11
C TYR A 123 -8.93 -15.39 -11.98
N VAL A 124 -9.78 -15.81 -12.90
CA VAL A 124 -9.43 -16.82 -13.91
C VAL A 124 -9.26 -16.08 -15.23
N ALA A 125 -8.01 -15.99 -15.71
CA ALA A 125 -7.71 -15.46 -17.04
C ALA A 125 -7.45 -16.63 -17.99
N THR A 126 -8.16 -16.66 -19.12
CA THR A 126 -7.89 -17.59 -20.22
C THR A 126 -6.91 -16.91 -21.17
N ARG A 127 -5.86 -17.62 -21.57
CA ARG A 127 -4.96 -17.14 -22.63
C ARG A 127 -5.73 -17.20 -23.95
N LEU A 128 -6.00 -16.04 -24.56
CA LEU A 128 -6.44 -15.95 -25.96
C LEU A 128 -5.27 -16.30 -26.89
#